data_AF-A0AAW8PY09-F1
#
_entry.id   AF-A0AAW8PY09-F1
#
_cell.length_a   1.000
_cell.length_b   1.000
_cell.length_c   1.000
_cell.angle_alpha   90.00
_cell.angle_beta   90.00
_cell.angle_gamma   90.00
#
_symmetry.space_group_name_H-M   'P 1'
#
loop_
_entity.id
_entity.type
_entity.pdbx_description
1 polymer ?
#
loop_
_entity_poly.entity_id
_entity_poly.type
_entity_poly.pdbx_seq_one_letter_code
_entity_poly.pdbx_strand_id
1 'polypeptide(L)'
;MRTDRFITQIFNVPRGIKESDLKITHSNIEHWELMDVATENGKLVANITLETKTTTTSTELKSGLAVSSSIHQIDESDIILAVW
;
A
#
# COMPACT_ATOMS: atom_id res chain seq x y z
N MET A 1 5.05 19.53 -12.43
CA MET A 1 5.41 18.14 -12.80
C MET A 1 4.19 17.27 -12.55
N ARG A 2 3.93 16.27 -13.41
CA ARG A 2 2.82 15.33 -13.22
C ARG A 2 3.25 14.25 -12.22
N THR A 3 2.49 14.09 -11.15
CA THR A 3 2.63 12.98 -10.19
C THR A 3 1.71 11.84 -10.62
N ASP A 4 2.15 10.60 -10.47
CA ASP A 4 1.33 9.42 -10.75
C ASP A 4 0.69 8.92 -9.44
N ARG A 5 -0.50 8.34 -9.56
CA ARG A 5 -1.27 7.78 -8.43
C ARG A 5 -1.48 6.30 -8.65
N PHE A 6 -1.24 5.50 -7.62
CA PHE A 6 -1.41 4.04 -7.63
C PHE A 6 -2.28 3.60 -6.46
N ILE A 7 -2.91 2.43 -6.59
CA ILE A 7 -3.62 1.78 -5.48
C ILE A 7 -2.82 0.55 -5.07
N THR A 8 -2.62 0.36 -3.77
CA THR A 8 -2.09 -0.90 -3.24
C THR A 8 -3.07 -1.50 -2.25
N GLN A 9 -3.22 -2.81 -2.33
CA GLN A 9 -4.04 -3.62 -1.45
C GLN A 9 -3.12 -4.48 -0.58
N ILE A 10 -3.33 -4.43 0.73
CA ILE A 10 -2.63 -5.28 1.70
C ILE A 10 -3.62 -6.26 2.28
N PHE A 11 -3.42 -7.54 2.00
CA PHE A 11 -4.29 -8.62 2.47
C PHE A 11 -3.95 -9.05 3.89
N ASN A 12 -4.89 -9.75 4.52
CA ASN A 12 -4.75 -10.36 5.86
C ASN A 12 -4.49 -9.36 7.00
N VAL A 13 -4.81 -8.07 6.82
CA VAL A 13 -4.64 -7.07 7.87
C VAL A 13 -5.54 -7.35 9.09
N PRO A 14 -5.10 -7.03 10.32
CA PRO A 14 -5.94 -7.23 11.50
C PRO A 14 -7.14 -6.27 11.53
N ARG A 15 -8.20 -6.70 12.23
CA ARG A 15 -9.36 -5.85 12.46
C ARG A 15 -8.97 -4.61 13.24
N GLY A 16 -9.38 -3.44 12.73
CA GLY A 16 -9.12 -2.16 13.38
C GLY A 16 -7.74 -1.56 13.08
N ILE A 17 -7.02 -2.08 12.07
CA ILE A 17 -5.81 -1.43 11.55
C ILE A 17 -6.12 0.01 11.12
N LYS A 18 -5.19 0.92 11.42
CA LYS A 18 -5.26 2.34 11.08
C LYS A 18 -4.02 2.76 10.30
N GLU A 19 -4.09 3.94 9.69
CA GLU A 19 -2.96 4.53 8.98
C GLU A 19 -1.70 4.63 9.86
N SER A 20 -1.86 5.05 11.12
CA SER A 20 -0.76 5.15 12.10
C SER A 20 -0.07 3.82 12.40
N ASP A 21 -0.74 2.70 12.15
CA ASP A 21 -0.20 1.37 12.41
C ASP A 21 0.63 0.85 11.24
N LEU A 22 0.56 1.50 10.08
CA LEU A 22 1.22 1.14 8.84
C LEU A 22 2.38 2.09 8.55
N LYS A 23 3.43 1.54 7.95
CA LYS A 23 4.55 2.32 7.43
C LYS A 23 4.89 1.82 6.03
N ILE A 24 4.74 2.69 5.05
CA ILE A 24 5.04 2.44 3.65
C ILE A 24 6.29 3.20 3.27
N THR A 25 7.27 2.49 2.71
CA THR A 25 8.55 3.06 2.32
C THR A 25 8.91 2.69 0.89
N HIS A 26 9.21 3.71 0.09
CA HIS A 26 9.78 3.61 -1.24
C HIS A 26 10.43 4.97 -1.58
N SER A 27 11.56 4.98 -2.30
CA SER A 27 12.29 6.22 -2.63
C SER A 27 11.44 7.23 -3.42
N ASN A 28 10.63 6.72 -4.34
CA ASN A 28 9.77 7.51 -5.22
C ASN A 28 8.40 7.89 -4.64
N ILE A 29 8.00 7.36 -3.47
CA ILE A 29 6.73 7.78 -2.84
C ILE A 29 6.91 9.17 -2.23
N GLU A 30 6.00 10.08 -2.57
CA GLU A 30 5.88 11.41 -1.98
C GLU A 30 4.90 11.39 -0.81
N HIS A 31 3.73 10.78 -1.04
CA HIS A 31 2.65 10.71 -0.08
C HIS A 31 1.92 9.37 -0.22
N TRP A 32 1.33 8.89 0.87
CA TRP A 32 0.42 7.76 0.86
C TRP A 32 -0.66 7.96 1.92
N GLU A 33 -1.82 7.36 1.69
CA GLU A 33 -3.01 7.48 2.55
C GLU A 33 -3.71 6.12 2.65
N LEU A 34 -4.19 5.75 3.84
CA LEU A 34 -5.07 4.60 4.01
C LEU A 34 -6.51 5.02 3.70
N MET A 35 -7.06 4.52 2.59
CA MET A 35 -8.39 4.90 2.13
C MET A 35 -9.48 4.18 2.92
N ASP A 36 -9.40 2.85 2.99
CA ASP A 36 -10.37 2.02 3.69
C ASP A 36 -9.80 0.65 4.07
N VAL A 37 -10.56 -0.06 4.89
CA VAL A 37 -10.32 -1.46 5.24
C VAL A 37 -11.59 -2.24 4.98
N ALA A 38 -11.57 -3.09 3.96
CA ALA A 38 -12.71 -3.87 3.50
C ALA A 38 -12.51 -5.38 3.74
N THR A 39 -13.57 -6.16 3.60
CA THR A 39 -13.47 -7.62 3.60
C THR A 39 -13.60 -8.13 2.16
N GLU A 40 -12.57 -8.79 1.64
CA GLU A 40 -12.57 -9.42 0.32
C GLU A 40 -12.26 -10.91 0.46
N ASN A 41 -13.10 -11.78 -0.11
CA ASN A 41 -12.93 -13.24 -0.06
C ASN A 41 -12.69 -13.79 1.37
N GLY A 42 -13.34 -13.19 2.37
CA GLY A 42 -13.21 -13.57 3.78
C GLY A 42 -11.94 -13.05 4.49
N LYS A 43 -11.11 -12.27 3.80
CA LYS A 43 -9.91 -11.63 4.36
C LYS A 43 -10.14 -10.13 4.50
N LEU A 44 -9.57 -9.53 5.53
CA LEU A 44 -9.52 -8.07 5.63
C LEU A 44 -8.41 -7.55 4.70
N VAL A 45 -8.71 -6.47 3.99
CA VAL A 45 -7.85 -5.85 2.98
C VAL A 45 -7.80 -4.36 3.27
N ALA A 46 -6.60 -3.82 3.46
CA ALA A 46 -6.38 -2.37 3.53
C ALA A 46 -6.08 -1.83 2.13
N ASN A 47 -6.88 -0.88 1.64
CA ASN A 47 -6.62 -0.21 0.37
C ASN A 47 -5.96 1.15 0.62
N ILE A 48 -4.88 1.39 -0.09
CA ILE A 48 -4.02 2.54 0.09
C ILE A 48 -3.80 3.22 -1.25
N THR A 49 -3.79 4.54 -1.26
CA THR A 49 -3.31 5.32 -2.41
C THR A 49 -1.85 5.71 -2.21
N LEU A 50 -1.06 5.58 -3.27
CA LEU A 50 0.34 6.00 -3.32
C LEU A 50 0.50 7.11 -4.36
N GLU A 51 1.13 8.22 -3.97
CA GLU A 51 1.50 9.31 -4.88
C GLU A 51 3.02 9.33 -5.06
N THR A 52 3.47 9.43 -6.30
CA THR A 52 4.90 9.42 -6.61
C THR A 52 5.43 10.80 -6.96
N LYS A 53 6.68 11.08 -6.55
CA LYS A 53 7.39 12.34 -6.81
C LYS A 53 7.65 12.57 -8.30
N THR A 54 7.82 11.47 -9.04
CA THR A 54 8.15 11.45 -10.47
C THR A 54 7.29 10.41 -11.17
N THR A 55 7.15 10.55 -12.48
CA THR A 55 6.50 9.53 -13.31
C THR A 55 7.23 8.19 -13.15
N THR A 56 6.47 7.12 -12.92
CA THR A 56 7.03 5.76 -12.74
C THR A 56 6.03 4.71 -13.22
N THR A 57 6.49 3.48 -13.41
CA THR A 57 5.62 2.35 -13.72
C THR A 57 5.26 1.58 -12.46
N SER A 58 4.16 0.83 -12.51
CA SER A 58 3.76 -0.06 -11.42
C SER A 58 4.79 -1.15 -11.13
N THR A 59 5.46 -1.67 -12.16
CA THR A 59 6.52 -2.66 -12.00
C THR A 59 7.70 -2.09 -11.22
N GLU A 60 8.13 -0.87 -11.55
CA GLU A 60 9.19 -0.18 -10.82
C GLU A 60 8.77 0.11 -9.38
N LEU A 61 7.55 0.63 -9.17
CA LEU A 61 7.06 0.94 -7.84
C LEU A 61 6.93 -0.31 -6.96
N LYS A 62 6.48 -1.43 -7.53
CA LYS A 62 6.39 -2.71 -6.80
C LYS A 62 7.78 -3.25 -6.46
N SER A 63 8.77 -3.05 -7.32
CA SER A 63 10.15 -3.48 -7.10
C SER A 63 10.84 -2.56 -6.08
N GLY A 64 10.57 -2.79 -4.80
CA GLY A 64 11.12 -2.02 -3.69
C GLY A 64 10.09 -1.38 -2.77
N LEU A 65 8.79 -1.63 -3.01
CA LEU A 65 7.74 -1.22 -2.08
C LEU A 65 7.83 -2.10 -0.82
N ALA A 66 8.21 -1.49 0.29
CA ALA A 66 8.20 -2.15 1.59
C ALA A 66 7.05 -1.59 2.42
N VAL A 67 6.23 -2.49 2.97
CA VAL A 67 5.18 -2.15 3.93
C VAL A 67 5.42 -2.92 5.22
N SER A 68 5.27 -2.24 6.33
CA SER A 68 5.37 -2.82 7.67
C SER A 68 4.21 -2.35 8.54
N SER A 69 3.88 -3.13 9.56
CA SER A 69 2.89 -2.77 10.55
C SER A 69 3.45 -2.92 11.97
N SER A 70 2.99 -2.07 12.89
CA SER A 70 3.37 -2.13 14.30
C SER A 70 2.60 -3.19 15.11
N ILE A 71 1.51 -3.72 14.55
CA ILE A 71 0.58 -4.63 15.24
C ILE A 71 0.48 -6.02 14.57
N HIS A 72 1.11 -6.21 13.41
CA HIS A 72 1.08 -7.44 12.62
C HIS A 72 2.27 -7.51 11.65
N GLN A 73 2.70 -8.72 11.31
CA GLN A 73 3.72 -8.94 10.27
C GLN A 73 3.04 -8.95 8.89
N ILE A 74 3.50 -8.11 7.98
CA ILE A 74 3.05 -8.09 6.58
C ILE A 74 4.13 -8.75 5.73
N ASP A 75 3.77 -9.79 4.98
CA ASP A 75 4.69 -10.43 4.04
C ASP A 75 4.54 -9.81 2.64
N GLU A 76 5.59 -9.84 1.82
CA GLU A 76 5.54 -9.27 0.46
C GLU A 76 4.44 -9.89 -0.41
N SER A 77 4.09 -11.16 -0.16
CA SER A 77 2.99 -11.85 -0.85
C SER A 77 1.60 -11.29 -0.51
N ASP A 78 1.46 -10.57 0.60
CA ASP A 78 0.22 -9.92 0.99
C ASP A 78 0.00 -8.58 0.29
N ILE A 79 0.99 -8.08 -0.46
CA ILE A 79 0.95 -6.76 -1.08
C ILE A 79 0.68 -6.89 -2.59
N ILE A 80 -0.47 -6.39 -3.02
CA ILE A 80 -0.81 -6.26 -4.43
C ILE A 80 -0.81 -4.78 -4.80
N LEU A 81 -0.09 -4.44 -5.87
CA LEU A 81 -0.17 -3.11 -6.47
C LEU A 81 -1.17 -3.18 -7.63
N ALA A 82 -2.32 -2.55 -7.45
CA ALA A 82 -3.33 -2.37 -8.48
C ALA A 82 -3.08 -1.04 -9.18
N VAL A 83 -2.86 -1.09 -10.50
CA VAL A 83 -2.70 0.11 -11.32
C VAL A 83 -4.06 0.50 -11.85
N TRP A 84 -4.34 1.79 -11.84
CA TRP A 84 -5.47 2.36 -12.55
C TRP A 84 -4.98 3.15 -13.76
#